data_AF-Q7P385-F1
#
_entry.id   AF-Q7P385-F1
#
_cell.length_a   1.000
_cell.length_b   1.000
_cell.length_c   1.000
_cell.angle_alpha   90.00
_cell.angle_beta   90.00
_cell.angle_gamma   90.00
#
_symmetry.space_group_name_H-M   'P 1'
#
loop_
_entity.id
_entity.type
_entity.pdbx_description
1 polymer ?
#
loop_
_entity_poly.entity_id
_entity_poly.type
_entity_poly.pdbx_seq_one_letter_code
_entity_poly.pdbx_strand_id
1 'polypeptide(L)'
;MSALRVSASAVLVLDATAGVEVGTEKAWKLLEERKLPRIIFINKMDKGYVNYPKLLTELKEKFGKKIAPFCIPIGETDEFKGFVNVVDMVGRVSDG
;
A
#
# COMPACT_ATOMS: atom_id res chain seq x y z
N MET A 1 20.59 -9.86 -0.55
CA MET A 1 19.64 -10.66 -1.35
C MET A 1 19.48 -12.11 -0.85
N SER A 2 19.75 -12.40 0.42
CA SER A 2 19.63 -13.75 1.00
C SER A 2 18.20 -14.03 1.50
N ALA A 3 17.57 -13.08 2.19
CA ALA A 3 16.23 -13.25 2.76
C ALA A 3 15.17 -13.59 1.69
N LEU A 4 15.12 -12.83 0.59
CA LEU A 4 14.11 -13.04 -0.45
C LEU A 4 14.25 -14.39 -1.19
N ARG A 5 15.40 -15.07 -1.08
CA ARG A 5 15.60 -16.38 -1.72
C ARG A 5 14.87 -17.50 -0.98
N VAL A 6 14.66 -17.32 0.33
CA VAL A 6 14.00 -18.30 1.20
C VAL A 6 12.58 -17.89 1.58
N SER A 7 12.19 -16.65 1.29
CA SER A 7 10.84 -16.15 1.54
C SER A 7 9.81 -16.75 0.59
N ALA A 8 8.67 -17.19 1.14
CA ALA A 8 7.50 -17.63 0.37
C ALA A 8 6.60 -16.45 -0.09
N SER A 9 6.70 -15.29 0.57
CA SER A 9 5.92 -14.08 0.25
C SER A 9 6.66 -12.82 0.72
N ALA A 10 6.13 -11.65 0.39
CA ALA A 10 6.69 -10.37 0.80
C ALA A 10 5.62 -9.33 1.18
N VAL A 11 5.99 -8.41 2.06
CA VAL A 11 5.23 -7.18 2.32
C VAL A 11 6.05 -6.01 1.81
N LEU A 12 5.48 -5.24 0.87
CA LEU A 12 6.09 -4.03 0.33
C LEU A 12 5.53 -2.83 1.09
N VAL A 13 6.36 -2.20 1.90
CA VAL A 13 5.96 -1.02 2.68
C VAL A 13 6.17 0.24 1.85
N LEU A 14 5.12 1.06 1.75
CA LEU A 14 5.10 2.34 1.06
C LEU A 14 4.86 3.47 2.05
N ASP A 15 5.56 4.58 1.86
CA ASP A 15 5.29 5.82 2.58
C ASP A 15 4.18 6.59 1.85
N ALA A 16 3.06 6.85 2.54
CA ALA A 16 1.93 7.57 1.96
C ALA A 16 2.26 9.00 1.51
N THR A 17 3.28 9.62 2.12
CA THR A 17 3.71 11.00 1.81
C THR A 17 4.65 11.07 0.61
N ALA A 18 5.44 10.02 0.37
CA ALA A 18 6.39 9.98 -0.75
C ALA A 18 5.79 9.35 -2.02
N GLY A 19 4.83 8.43 -1.86
CA GLY A 19 4.20 7.72 -2.95
C GLY A 19 5.09 6.61 -3.54
N VAL A 20 5.04 6.42 -4.87
CA VAL A 20 5.81 5.36 -5.52
C VAL A 20 7.20 5.85 -5.94
N GLU A 21 8.23 5.35 -5.25
CA GLU A 21 9.62 5.70 -5.53
C GLU A 21 10.32 4.67 -6.44
N VAL A 22 11.49 5.03 -6.97
CA VAL A 22 12.35 4.14 -7.75
C VAL A 22 12.69 2.85 -6.97
N GLY A 23 12.83 2.94 -5.65
CA GLY A 23 13.04 1.78 -4.78
C GLY A 23 11.86 0.81 -4.79
N THR A 24 10.64 1.34 -4.74
CA THR A 24 9.39 0.56 -4.82
C THR A 24 9.30 -0.19 -6.14
N GLU A 25 9.60 0.47 -7.25
CA GLU A 25 9.56 -0.17 -8.58
C GLU A 25 10.58 -1.31 -8.71
N LYS A 26 11.80 -1.09 -8.20
CA LYS A 26 12.84 -2.14 -8.18
C LYS A 26 12.42 -3.33 -7.32
N ALA A 27 11.84 -3.07 -6.14
CA ALA A 27 11.34 -4.13 -5.27
C ALA A 27 10.17 -4.88 -5.94
N TRP A 28 9.22 -4.17 -6.55
CA TRP A 28 8.12 -4.76 -7.27
C TRP A 28 8.59 -5.67 -8.41
N LYS A 29 9.53 -5.18 -9.23
CA LYS A 29 10.12 -5.96 -10.33
C LYS A 29 10.80 -7.24 -9.82
N LEU A 30 11.58 -7.14 -8.75
CA LEU A 30 12.25 -8.30 -8.17
C LEU A 30 11.26 -9.36 -7.66
N LEU A 31 10.15 -8.92 -7.05
CA LEU A 31 9.10 -9.82 -6.60
C LEU A 31 8.36 -10.45 -7.80
N GLU A 32 8.11 -9.70 -8.89
CA GLU A 32 7.52 -10.21 -10.14
C GLU A 32 8.37 -11.30 -10.78
N GLU A 33 9.67 -11.06 -10.93
CA GLU A 33 10.62 -12.03 -11.49
C GLU A 33 10.61 -13.35 -10.71
N ARG A 34 10.41 -13.28 -9.39
CA ARG A 34 10.35 -14.45 -8.50
C ARG A 34 8.95 -15.03 -8.34
N LYS A 35 7.93 -14.43 -8.95
CA LYS A 35 6.51 -14.82 -8.83
C LYS A 35 6.05 -14.95 -7.38
N LEU A 36 6.58 -14.09 -6.49
CA LEU A 36 6.22 -14.14 -5.08
C LEU A 36 4.88 -13.45 -4.82
N PRO A 37 3.97 -14.09 -4.07
CA PRO A 37 2.81 -13.44 -3.48
C PRO A 37 3.25 -12.25 -2.63
N ARG A 38 2.50 -11.15 -2.71
CA ARG A 38 2.84 -9.93 -1.99
C ARG A 38 1.62 -9.12 -1.58
N ILE A 39 1.79 -8.32 -0.54
CA ILE A 39 0.84 -7.29 -0.11
C ILE A 39 1.59 -5.96 -0.06
N ILE A 40 0.91 -4.87 -0.40
CA ILE A 40 1.40 -3.51 -0.19
C ILE A 40 0.82 -2.99 1.12
N PHE A 41 1.68 -2.50 2.01
CA PHE A 41 1.29 -1.81 3.23
C PHE A 41 1.63 -0.33 3.11
N ILE A 42 0.62 0.53 3.13
CA ILE A 42 0.79 1.99 3.06
C ILE A 42 0.86 2.53 4.50
N ASN A 43 2.00 3.11 4.86
CA ASN A 43 2.30 3.65 6.18
C ASN A 43 2.21 5.18 6.20
N LYS A 44 2.15 5.77 7.41
CA LYS A 44 2.11 7.22 7.66
C LYS A 44 0.87 7.93 7.09
N MET A 45 -0.25 7.21 7.04
CA MET A 45 -1.55 7.76 6.61
C MET A 45 -2.06 8.89 7.54
N ASP A 46 -1.54 8.97 8.76
CA ASP A 46 -1.82 10.00 9.77
C ASP A 46 -1.15 11.35 9.50
N LYS A 47 -0.22 11.41 8.54
CA LYS A 47 0.45 12.67 8.20
C LYS A 47 -0.46 13.54 7.34
N GLY A 48 -0.48 14.84 7.63
CA GLY A 48 -1.16 15.82 6.78
C GLY A 48 -0.66 15.76 5.35
N TYR A 49 -1.53 16.10 4.39
CA TYR A 49 -1.25 16.10 2.94
C TYR A 49 -1.21 14.73 2.23
N VAL A 50 -1.67 13.65 2.87
CA VAL A 50 -1.76 12.34 2.21
C VAL A 50 -2.98 12.26 1.30
N ASN A 51 -2.75 12.18 -0.02
CA ASN A 51 -3.81 11.99 -1.00
C ASN A 51 -3.89 10.52 -1.44
N TYR A 52 -4.67 9.72 -0.71
CA TYR A 52 -4.85 8.30 -1.00
C TYR A 52 -5.43 8.02 -2.41
N PRO A 53 -6.47 8.73 -2.90
CA PRO A 53 -6.98 8.52 -4.26
C PRO A 53 -5.93 8.70 -5.35
N LYS A 54 -5.05 9.71 -5.20
CA LYS A 54 -3.93 9.94 -6.11
C LYS A 54 -2.91 8.80 -6.04
N LEU A 55 -2.51 8.40 -4.84
CA LEU A 55 -1.58 7.29 -4.64
C LEU A 55 -2.13 5.97 -5.21
N LEU A 56 -3.42 5.70 -5.01
CA LEU A 56 -4.08 4.52 -5.57
C LEU A 56 -4.08 4.54 -7.10
N THR A 57 -4.32 5.71 -7.70
CA THR A 57 -4.24 5.88 -9.16
C THR A 57 -2.83 5.62 -9.66
N GLU A 58 -1.82 6.22 -9.03
CA GLU A 58 -0.41 6.01 -9.38
C GLU A 58 0.00 4.54 -9.31
N LEU A 59 -0.40 3.84 -8.24
CA LEU A 59 -0.16 2.40 -8.10
C LEU A 59 -0.80 1.60 -9.23
N LYS A 60 -2.06 1.91 -9.58
CA LYS A 60 -2.78 1.24 -10.68
C LYS A 60 -2.13 1.52 -12.03
N GLU A 61 -1.64 2.73 -12.27
CA GLU A 61 -0.94 3.08 -13.51
C GLU A 61 0.39 2.34 -13.65
N LYS A 62 1.19 2.26 -12.57
CA LYS A 62 2.49 1.60 -12.59
C LYS A 62 2.42 0.07 -12.57
N PHE A 63 1.48 -0.50 -11.80
CA PHE A 63 1.44 -1.95 -11.53
C PHE A 63 0.20 -2.66 -12.08
N GLY A 64 -0.72 -1.91 -12.69
CA GLY A 64 -1.87 -2.43 -13.42
C GLY A 64 -2.93 -3.07 -12.54
N LYS A 65 -3.64 -4.06 -13.11
CA LYS A 65 -4.79 -4.74 -12.50
C LYS A 65 -4.46 -5.56 -11.23
N LYS A 66 -3.19 -5.66 -10.84
CA LYS A 66 -2.74 -6.34 -9.62
C LYS A 66 -2.99 -5.54 -8.35
N ILE A 67 -3.32 -4.26 -8.48
CA ILE A 67 -3.63 -3.38 -7.35
C ILE A 67 -5.10 -3.50 -6.97
N ALA A 68 -5.34 -4.17 -5.85
CA ALA A 68 -6.66 -4.36 -5.25
C ALA A 68 -6.64 -3.88 -3.79
N PRO A 69 -7.27 -2.73 -3.47
CA PRO A 69 -7.36 -2.24 -2.10
C PRO A 69 -8.23 -3.13 -1.21
N PHE A 70 -7.68 -3.55 -0.07
CA PHE A 70 -8.42 -4.24 1.00
C PHE A 70 -8.92 -3.27 2.08
N CYS A 71 -8.17 -2.19 2.30
CA CYS A 71 -8.48 -1.15 3.26
C CYS A 71 -8.60 0.20 2.56
N ILE A 72 -9.73 0.87 2.74
CA ILE A 72 -9.97 2.24 2.26
C ILE A 72 -9.90 3.17 3.47
N PRO A 73 -9.04 4.19 3.50
CA PRO A 73 -8.96 5.11 4.62
C PRO A 73 -10.27 5.89 4.79
N ILE A 74 -10.63 6.14 6.04
CA ILE A 74 -11.75 7.00 6.44
C ILE A 74 -11.18 8.37 6.79
N GLY A 75 -11.76 9.42 6.23
CA GLY A 75 -11.37 10.81 6.47
C GLY A 75 -10.84 11.50 5.21
N GLU A 76 -10.49 12.78 5.38
CA GLU A 76 -9.97 13.63 4.31
C GLU A 76 -8.44 13.76 4.42
N THR A 77 -7.80 14.38 3.43
CA THR A 77 -6.34 14.51 3.27
C THR A 77 -5.57 14.92 4.53
N ASP A 78 -6.22 15.65 5.45
CA ASP A 78 -5.61 16.18 6.68
C ASP A 78 -6.13 15.52 7.96
N GLU A 79 -7.11 14.62 7.88
CA GLU A 79 -7.68 13.93 9.04
C GLU A 79 -7.87 12.43 8.75
N PHE A 80 -6.84 11.63 9.03
CA PHE A 80 -7.00 10.18 9.04
C PHE A 80 -7.79 9.74 10.28
N LYS A 81 -8.94 9.10 10.08
CA LYS A 81 -9.83 8.64 11.17
C LYS A 81 -9.81 7.12 11.34
N GLY A 82 -9.18 6.39 10.43
CA GLY A 82 -9.19 4.93 10.41
C GLY A 82 -9.38 4.38 9.00
N PHE A 83 -9.97 3.20 8.87
CA PHE A 83 -10.18 2.55 7.57
C PHE A 83 -11.39 1.62 7.53
N VAL A 84 -11.96 1.42 6.35
CA VAL A 84 -12.94 0.38 6.06
C VAL A 84 -12.23 -0.84 5.48
N ASN A 85 -12.40 -2.00 6.10
CA ASN A 85 -12.03 -3.28 5.50
C ASN A 85 -13.16 -3.72 4.56
N VAL A 86 -12.88 -3.75 3.25
CA VAL A 86 -13.90 -4.09 2.23
C VAL A 86 -14.23 -5.58 2.18
N VAL A 87 -13.38 -6.45 2.75
CA VAL A 87 -13.64 -7.90 2.79
C VAL A 87 -14.68 -8.21 3.87
N ASP A 88 -14.49 -7.61 5.05
CA ASP A 88 -15.39 -7.83 6.19
C ASP A 88 -16.60 -6.88 6.15
N MET A 89 -16.55 -5.84 5.30
CA MET A 89 -17.52 -4.73 5.27
C MET A 89 -17.63 -4.00 6.63
N VAL A 90 -16.50 -3.88 7.34
CA VAL A 90 -16.41 -3.28 8.68
C VAL A 90 -15.49 -2.06 8.67
N GLY A 91 -15.98 -0.95 9.23
CA GLY A 91 -15.17 0.24 9.53
C GLY A 91 -14.45 0.10 10.87
N ARG A 92 -13.17 0.47 10.91
CA ARG A 92 -12.37 0.58 12.13
C ARG A 92 -11.89 2.01 12.27
N VAL A 93 -12.31 2.66 13.35
CA VAL A 93 -11.89 4.02 13.70
C VAL A 93 -10.66 3.94 14.59
N SER A 94 -9.68 4.80 14.35
CA SER A 94 -8.47 4.89 15.17
C SER A 94 -8.74 5.90 16.27
N ASP A 95 -8.90 5.41 17.49
CA ASP A 95 -9.00 6.26 18.69
C ASP A 95 -7.58 6.66 19.12
N GLY A 96 -6.97 7.63 18.42
CA GLY A 96 -5.74 8.34 18.81
C GLY A 96 -4.64 7.54 19.50
#